data_AF-A0A6M1N9T4-F1
#
_entry.id   AF-A0A6M1N9T4-F1
#
_cell.length_a   1.000
_cell.length_b   1.000
_cell.length_c   1.000
_cell.angle_alpha   90.00
_cell.angle_beta   90.00
_cell.angle_gamma   90.00
#
_symmetry.space_group_name_H-M   'P 1'
#
loop_
_entity.id
_entity.type
_entity.pdbx_description
1 polymer ?
#
loop_
_entity_poly.entity_id
_entity_poly.type
_entity_poly.pdbx_seq_one_letter_code
_entity_poly.pdbx_strand_id
1 'polypeptide(L)'
;MILVFICYNPAHLLAFDVRTDRFTYRAGDTIFFSVEHNMSPMKIQLRDISIKGEPVVAEIGTQRQWVVPADAPRHAMGIYLKEDNTGKTTYSSYFRIVDSTMITTYDIEKTKHEGLNVFTLDGGMSAEYAVQKSLTDLCGAISHTWKIGPGGGPNPVWGTPDFLVSSIDKTISLYNENLGKTTPIETVIISTGVPVIPYLSATLNAVVLPLHFLVSVNAIKEIESILNYSSANGYPSYATLGYDASMDDVGVAWIKMLDIPKEYKQFINDHQVKNVIIAGVGQDVHSESFCRKLKNAGQRQGEYSDGSLYILYTQSGSPFDIASLSSHLKDYDEQKLEEGKFLADWESGIVDRQIKTFSTTIHKHTLAKPYTLIAPSDMGHMYNLAVNLSLAYLKKNDIVANGVVLNEYLISHPKYELSHGKIPLLYWQFTPAATTINTLDNYITAATADYFPEIRLKEKNIHINARIGKYDLENELKSRGYSNTTKRLDHIEEIWNMADGINAPCEFIAHDIICSGISAYQEQIKAHVSLTMEDLDNLIKQVPGIMLNPE
;
A
#
# COMPACT_ATOMS: atom_id res chain seq x y z
N MET A 1 44.73 -24.52 -6.05
CA MET A 1 43.69 -25.06 -5.15
C MET A 1 44.02 -24.61 -3.75
N ILE A 2 43.21 -23.69 -3.21
CA ILE A 2 42.81 -23.45 -1.81
C ILE A 2 42.07 -22.11 -1.88
N LEU A 3 40.74 -22.20 -1.99
CA LEU A 3 39.84 -21.08 -1.79
C LEU A 3 39.85 -20.77 -0.29
N VAL A 4 40.21 -19.53 0.07
CA VAL A 4 39.94 -19.01 1.41
C VAL A 4 38.52 -18.47 1.39
N PHE A 5 37.60 -19.25 1.97
CA PHE A 5 36.29 -18.75 2.37
C PHE A 5 36.51 -17.74 3.50
N ILE A 6 36.33 -16.46 3.21
CA ILE A 6 36.10 -15.46 4.27
C ILE A 6 34.64 -15.67 4.69
N CYS A 7 34.44 -16.51 5.71
CA CYS A 7 33.22 -16.51 6.49
C CYS A 7 33.11 -15.14 7.15
N TYR A 8 32.17 -14.32 6.68
CA TYR A 8 31.75 -13.12 7.40
C TYR A 8 31.13 -13.59 8.71
N ASN A 9 31.88 -13.42 9.79
CA ASN A 9 31.41 -13.68 11.15
C ASN A 9 30.62 -12.43 11.58
N PRO A 10 29.31 -12.51 11.88
CA PRO A 10 28.56 -11.38 12.40
C PRO A 10 28.85 -11.24 13.90
N ALA A 11 30.12 -11.09 14.25
CA ALA A 11 30.53 -10.69 15.59
C ALA A 11 30.66 -9.16 15.56
N HIS A 12 29.55 -8.46 15.84
CA HIS A 12 29.48 -7.14 16.50
C HIS A 12 28.07 -6.56 16.39
N LEU A 13 27.18 -7.03 17.27
CA LEU A 13 26.00 -6.31 17.77
C LEU A 13 25.63 -7.02 19.08
N LEU A 14 26.19 -6.55 20.20
CA LEU A 14 25.53 -6.77 21.49
C LEU A 14 24.32 -5.81 21.51
N ALA A 15 23.33 -6.07 20.65
CA ALA A 15 22.00 -5.56 20.85
C ALA A 15 21.40 -6.45 21.95
N PHE A 16 21.28 -5.91 23.14
CA PHE A 16 20.68 -6.60 24.25
C PHE A 16 19.20 -6.89 23.91
N ASP A 17 18.88 -8.16 23.63
CA ASP A 17 17.57 -8.54 23.11
C ASP A 17 16.68 -9.01 24.26
N VAL A 18 15.65 -8.22 24.56
CA VAL A 18 14.54 -8.63 25.43
C VAL A 18 13.35 -8.91 24.54
N ARG A 19 12.93 -10.18 24.52
CA ARG A 19 11.80 -10.63 23.72
C ARG A 19 10.59 -10.91 24.60
N THR A 20 9.43 -10.79 23.99
CA THR A 20 8.16 -11.27 24.55
C THR A 20 7.63 -12.40 23.68
N ASP A 21 6.66 -13.18 24.17
CA ASP A 21 6.09 -14.32 23.44
C ASP A 21 5.24 -13.88 22.24
N ARG A 22 4.64 -12.69 22.33
CA ARG A 22 3.75 -12.07 21.34
C ARG A 22 3.97 -10.56 21.30
N PHE A 23 3.50 -9.90 20.25
CA PHE A 23 3.66 -8.45 20.11
C PHE A 23 2.42 -7.64 20.51
N THR A 24 1.30 -8.30 20.76
CA THR A 24 0.04 -7.69 21.18
C THR A 24 -0.51 -8.36 22.44
N TYR A 25 -1.03 -7.54 23.35
CA TYR A 25 -1.61 -8.00 24.61
C TYR A 25 -2.87 -7.20 24.94
N ARG A 26 -3.76 -7.79 25.73
CA ARG A 26 -4.96 -7.14 26.26
C ARG A 26 -4.86 -7.00 27.78
N ALA A 27 -5.71 -6.15 28.35
CA ALA A 27 -5.87 -6.07 29.80
C ALA A 27 -6.11 -7.46 30.42
N GLY A 28 -5.36 -7.80 31.46
CA GLY A 28 -5.38 -9.10 32.12
C GLY A 28 -4.42 -10.15 31.53
N ASP A 29 -3.84 -9.93 30.36
CA ASP A 29 -2.83 -10.84 29.81
C ASP A 29 -1.57 -10.83 30.68
N THR A 30 -0.89 -11.97 30.76
CA THR A 30 0.45 -12.07 31.35
C THR A 30 1.49 -12.05 30.24
N ILE A 31 2.44 -11.14 30.34
CA ILE A 31 3.58 -10.99 29.43
C ILE A 31 4.78 -11.68 30.05
N PHE A 32 5.45 -12.52 29.27
CA PHE A 32 6.70 -13.17 29.69
C PHE A 32 7.88 -12.57 28.95
N PHE A 33 8.89 -12.13 29.71
CA PHE A 33 10.09 -11.51 29.15
C PHE A 33 11.24 -12.52 29.10
N SER A 34 11.72 -12.78 27.90
CA SER A 34 12.92 -13.59 27.65
C SER A 34 14.11 -12.67 27.45
N VAL A 35 15.22 -12.99 28.13
CA VAL A 35 16.47 -12.21 28.09
C VAL A 35 17.59 -13.18 27.73
N GLU A 36 18.42 -12.87 26.72
CA GLU A 36 19.51 -13.76 26.34
C GLU A 36 20.49 -14.02 27.51
N HIS A 37 20.96 -15.27 27.59
CA HIS A 37 21.73 -15.84 28.70
C HIS A 37 23.08 -15.17 28.89
N ASN A 38 23.12 -14.04 29.61
CA ASN A 38 24.25 -13.53 30.41
C ASN A 38 23.96 -12.21 31.16
N MET A 39 22.70 -11.77 31.27
CA MET A 39 22.36 -10.40 31.76
C MET A 39 21.79 -10.34 33.19
N SER A 40 22.36 -11.12 34.11
CA SER A 40 21.83 -11.26 35.48
C SER A 40 21.65 -9.97 36.31
N PRO A 41 22.38 -8.85 36.12
CA PRO A 41 22.16 -7.61 36.89
C PRO A 41 21.32 -6.54 36.14
N MET A 42 20.51 -6.91 35.15
CA MET A 42 19.68 -5.93 34.43
C MET A 42 18.19 -6.11 34.73
N LYS A 43 17.54 -5.02 35.14
CA LYS A 43 16.07 -4.95 35.29
C LYS A 43 15.43 -4.57 33.96
N ILE A 44 14.20 -5.01 33.75
CA ILE A 44 13.40 -4.51 32.62
C ILE A 44 12.56 -3.34 33.13
N GLN A 45 12.55 -2.24 32.41
CA GLN A 45 11.70 -1.09 32.67
C GLN A 45 10.76 -0.93 31.48
N LEU A 46 9.45 -0.90 31.75
CA LEU A 46 8.44 -0.63 30.74
C LEU A 46 8.13 0.87 30.74
N ARG A 47 8.09 1.48 29.56
CA ARG A 47 7.73 2.88 29.37
C ARG A 47 6.66 3.01 28.31
N ASP A 48 5.74 3.95 28.49
CA ASP A 48 4.74 4.25 27.47
C ASP A 48 5.37 5.14 26.39
N ILE A 49 5.74 4.55 25.24
CA ILE A 49 6.39 5.30 24.16
C ILE A 49 5.38 6.07 23.29
N SER A 50 4.08 5.86 23.51
CA SER A 50 3.02 6.63 22.87
C SER A 50 2.74 7.97 23.58
N ILE A 51 3.47 8.29 24.65
CA ILE A 51 3.34 9.53 25.42
C ILE A 51 4.68 10.27 25.48
N LYS A 52 4.64 11.60 25.27
CA LYS A 52 5.83 12.47 25.32
C LYS A 52 6.55 12.36 26.67
N GLY A 53 7.87 12.17 26.64
CA GLY A 53 8.70 11.96 27.83
C GLY A 53 8.70 10.51 28.35
N GLU A 54 7.96 9.61 27.70
CA GLU A 54 8.00 8.16 27.92
C GLU A 54 7.89 7.75 29.39
N PRO A 55 6.74 8.03 30.06
CA PRO A 55 6.58 7.77 31.48
C PRO A 55 6.79 6.28 31.78
N VAL A 56 7.43 6.01 32.92
CA VAL A 56 7.66 4.65 33.41
C VAL A 56 6.33 4.05 33.85
N VAL A 57 5.97 2.91 33.26
CA VAL A 57 4.75 2.15 33.56
C VAL A 57 5.03 1.09 34.61
N ALA A 58 6.15 0.38 34.49
CA ALA A 58 6.53 -0.68 35.43
C ALA A 58 8.04 -0.91 35.47
N GLU A 59 8.54 -1.41 36.61
CA GLU A 59 9.87 -2.02 36.72
C GLU A 59 9.72 -3.51 37.02
N ILE A 60 10.20 -4.35 36.11
CA ILE A 60 10.08 -5.80 36.19
C ILE A 60 11.36 -6.36 36.80
N GLY A 61 11.18 -6.98 37.97
CA GLY A 61 12.24 -7.67 38.69
C GLY A 61 12.61 -9.03 38.10
N THR A 62 13.18 -9.89 38.93
CA THR A 62 13.73 -11.19 38.53
C THR A 62 12.69 -12.21 38.04
N GLN A 63 11.39 -12.01 38.34
CA GLN A 63 10.33 -12.88 37.87
C GLN A 63 10.07 -12.77 36.36
N ARG A 64 10.57 -11.70 35.70
CA ARG A 64 10.48 -11.51 34.24
C ARG A 64 9.07 -11.70 33.68
N GLN A 65 8.06 -11.28 34.44
CA GLN A 65 6.67 -11.32 34.02
C GLN A 65 5.95 -10.05 34.45
N TRP A 66 4.94 -9.66 33.69
CA TRP A 66 4.06 -8.53 34.01
C TRP A 66 2.63 -8.84 33.59
N VAL A 67 1.67 -8.59 34.49
CA VAL A 67 0.24 -8.70 34.17
C VAL A 67 -0.25 -7.33 33.74
N VAL A 68 -0.85 -7.24 32.55
CA VAL A 68 -1.38 -5.99 32.02
C VAL A 68 -2.52 -5.49 32.92
N PRO A 69 -2.40 -4.30 33.55
CA PRO A 69 -3.46 -3.75 34.39
C PRO A 69 -4.77 -3.56 33.63
N ALA A 70 -5.91 -3.63 34.35
CA ALA A 70 -7.24 -3.45 33.77
C ALA A 70 -7.44 -2.05 33.15
N ASP A 71 -6.75 -1.06 33.70
CA ASP A 71 -6.75 0.34 33.31
C ASP A 71 -5.58 0.74 32.40
N ALA A 72 -4.78 -0.23 31.92
CA ALA A 72 -3.65 0.06 31.06
C ALA A 72 -4.07 0.78 29.76
N PRO A 73 -3.32 1.81 29.32
CA PRO A 73 -3.63 2.51 28.07
C PRO A 73 -3.37 1.60 26.86
N ARG A 74 -4.11 1.82 25.77
CA ARG A 74 -4.02 1.02 24.53
C ARG A 74 -2.88 1.52 23.63
N HIS A 75 -1.67 1.49 24.18
CA HIS A 75 -0.49 2.16 23.64
C HIS A 75 0.64 1.17 23.34
N ALA A 76 1.70 1.67 22.70
CA ALA A 76 2.96 0.97 22.56
C ALA A 76 3.78 1.09 23.85
N MET A 77 4.13 -0.05 24.44
CA MET A 77 4.95 -0.16 25.64
C MET A 77 6.39 -0.49 25.23
N GLY A 78 7.27 0.49 25.33
CA GLY A 78 8.70 0.32 25.11
C GLY A 78 9.33 -0.52 26.22
N ILE A 79 10.16 -1.46 25.81
CA ILE A 79 10.94 -2.35 26.66
C ILE A 79 12.35 -1.77 26.78
N TYR A 80 12.72 -1.37 27.99
CA TYR A 80 14.03 -0.85 28.31
C TYR A 80 14.78 -1.81 29.23
N LEU A 81 16.07 -1.98 28.98
CA LEU A 81 16.98 -2.59 29.93
C LEU A 81 17.60 -1.51 30.80
N LYS A 82 17.51 -1.69 32.12
CA LYS A 82 18.06 -0.80 33.13
C LYS A 82 19.24 -1.50 33.82
N GLU A 83 20.41 -0.89 33.71
CA GLU A 83 21.62 -1.34 34.40
C GLU A 83 21.52 -1.03 35.91
N ASP A 84 21.70 -2.04 36.77
CA ASP A 84 21.55 -1.88 38.23
C ASP A 84 22.56 -0.87 38.83
N ASN A 85 23.79 -0.81 38.30
CA ASN A 85 24.87 -0.01 38.88
C ASN A 85 24.86 1.47 38.43
N THR A 86 24.45 1.74 37.19
CA THR A 86 24.50 3.08 36.59
C THR A 86 23.11 3.74 36.51
N GLY A 87 22.04 2.94 36.61
CA GLY A 87 20.68 3.37 36.34
C GLY A 87 20.42 3.72 34.86
N LYS A 88 21.41 3.52 33.99
CA LYS A 88 21.30 3.78 32.55
C LYS A 88 20.24 2.86 31.95
N THR A 89 19.39 3.44 31.11
CA THR A 89 18.36 2.71 30.37
C THR A 89 18.72 2.64 28.90
N THR A 90 18.50 1.49 28.29
CA THR A 90 18.71 1.25 26.85
C THR A 90 17.43 0.66 26.28
N TYR A 91 16.90 1.28 25.23
CA TYR A 91 15.74 0.77 24.50
C TYR A 91 16.10 -0.54 23.79
N SER A 92 15.19 -1.52 23.83
CA SER A 92 15.36 -2.82 23.17
C SER A 92 14.34 -3.01 22.05
N SER A 93 13.04 -3.00 22.39
CA SER A 93 11.93 -3.16 21.45
C SER A 93 10.63 -2.68 22.13
N TYR A 94 9.46 -3.05 21.61
CA TYR A 94 8.16 -2.76 22.22
C TYR A 94 7.14 -3.88 22.01
N PHE A 95 6.06 -3.84 22.78
CA PHE A 95 4.81 -4.56 22.49
C PHE A 95 3.65 -3.57 22.56
N ARG A 96 2.49 -3.93 22.02
CA ARG A 96 1.31 -3.07 22.03
C ARG A 96 0.21 -3.65 22.91
N ILE A 97 -0.39 -2.79 23.73
CA ILE A 97 -1.65 -3.10 24.40
C ILE A 97 -2.79 -2.71 23.47
N VAL A 98 -3.67 -3.66 23.14
CA VAL A 98 -4.74 -3.50 22.15
C VAL A 98 -6.11 -3.81 22.75
N ASP A 99 -7.18 -3.37 22.07
CA ASP A 99 -8.55 -3.79 22.32
C ASP A 99 -9.19 -4.44 21.08
N SER A 100 -10.52 -4.56 21.05
CA SER A 100 -11.25 -5.15 19.91
C SER A 100 -11.41 -4.21 18.71
N THR A 101 -11.14 -2.92 18.87
CA THR A 101 -11.29 -1.90 17.82
C THR A 101 -9.99 -1.59 17.08
N MET A 102 -8.84 -1.99 17.64
CA MET A 102 -7.55 -1.79 17.02
C MET A 102 -7.19 -2.95 16.09
N ILE A 103 -6.76 -2.61 14.88
CA ILE A 103 -6.17 -3.56 13.92
C ILE A 103 -4.65 -3.36 13.86
N THR A 104 -3.90 -4.45 13.72
CA THR A 104 -2.42 -4.45 13.66
C THR A 104 -1.87 -4.97 12.33
N THR A 105 -2.78 -5.36 11.43
CA THR A 105 -2.59 -5.56 10.00
C THR A 105 -3.84 -5.05 9.32
N TYR A 106 -3.77 -4.68 8.04
CA TYR A 106 -4.99 -4.42 7.27
C TYR A 106 -5.84 -5.71 7.17
N ASP A 107 -7.12 -5.54 6.84
CA ASP A 107 -8.02 -6.66 6.58
C ASP A 107 -8.85 -6.44 5.31
N ILE A 108 -9.14 -7.51 4.59
CA ILE A 108 -10.07 -7.50 3.46
C ILE A 108 -11.11 -8.58 3.75
N GLU A 109 -12.25 -8.16 4.27
CA GLU A 109 -13.37 -9.04 4.56
C GLU A 109 -14.09 -9.40 3.26
N LYS A 110 -14.52 -10.66 3.15
CA LYS A 110 -15.39 -11.14 2.07
C LYS A 110 -16.76 -11.49 2.62
N THR A 111 -17.78 -10.79 2.16
CA THR A 111 -19.18 -11.11 2.45
C THR A 111 -19.92 -11.49 1.16
N LYS A 112 -21.17 -11.94 1.29
CA LYS A 112 -22.07 -12.18 0.16
C LYS A 112 -23.31 -11.33 0.30
N HIS A 113 -23.64 -10.59 -0.75
CA HIS A 113 -24.89 -9.85 -0.88
C HIS A 113 -25.67 -10.39 -2.08
N GLU A 114 -26.83 -11.00 -1.82
CA GLU A 114 -27.68 -11.64 -2.83
C GLU A 114 -26.94 -12.62 -3.77
N GLY A 115 -25.87 -13.24 -3.26
CA GLY A 115 -25.02 -14.18 -4.00
C GLY A 115 -23.78 -13.56 -4.65
N LEU A 116 -23.70 -12.23 -4.77
CA LEU A 116 -22.52 -11.51 -5.23
C LEU A 116 -21.50 -11.42 -4.08
N ASN A 117 -20.24 -11.75 -4.35
CA ASN A 117 -19.17 -11.54 -3.37
C ASN A 117 -18.87 -10.03 -3.26
N VAL A 118 -18.73 -9.55 -2.04
CA VAL A 118 -18.38 -8.16 -1.72
C VAL A 118 -17.11 -8.18 -0.88
N PHE A 119 -16.08 -7.45 -1.31
CA PHE A 119 -14.84 -7.28 -0.56
C PHE A 119 -14.77 -5.90 0.09
N THR A 120 -14.46 -5.84 1.39
CA THR A 120 -14.33 -4.58 2.14
C THR A 120 -13.00 -4.49 2.86
N LEU A 121 -12.20 -3.47 2.52
CA LEU A 121 -10.89 -3.17 3.07
C LEU A 121 -11.03 -2.35 4.36
N ASP A 122 -10.28 -2.74 5.39
CA ASP A 122 -10.18 -2.08 6.68
C ASP A 122 -8.71 -1.84 7.02
N GLY A 123 -8.32 -0.57 7.11
CA GLY A 123 -6.91 -0.16 7.15
C GLY A 123 -6.18 -0.32 5.81
N GLY A 124 -4.89 0.03 5.79
CA GLY A 124 -4.10 0.10 4.56
C GLY A 124 -4.42 1.33 3.69
N MET A 125 -3.67 1.52 2.60
CA MET A 125 -3.87 2.59 1.61
C MET A 125 -3.74 2.04 0.19
N SER A 126 -2.96 2.67 -0.68
CA SER A 126 -2.90 2.42 -2.12
C SER A 126 -2.47 1.00 -2.48
N ALA A 127 -1.51 0.42 -1.76
CA ALA A 127 -1.03 -0.94 -2.01
C ALA A 127 -2.07 -2.00 -1.63
N GLU A 128 -2.69 -1.86 -0.46
CA GLU A 128 -3.72 -2.78 0.03
C GLU A 128 -5.04 -2.63 -0.74
N TYR A 129 -5.38 -1.41 -1.18
CA TYR A 129 -6.46 -1.14 -2.12
C TYR A 129 -6.23 -1.89 -3.44
N ALA A 130 -5.01 -1.88 -3.98
CA ALA A 130 -4.70 -2.62 -5.20
C ALA A 130 -4.84 -4.15 -5.02
N VAL A 131 -4.53 -4.70 -3.84
CA VAL A 131 -4.79 -6.10 -3.50
C VAL A 131 -6.29 -6.40 -3.55
N GLN A 132 -7.11 -5.56 -2.91
CA GLN A 132 -8.56 -5.72 -2.90
C GLN A 132 -9.14 -5.65 -4.31
N LYS A 133 -8.72 -4.69 -5.14
CA LYS A 133 -9.22 -4.53 -6.51
C LYS A 133 -8.81 -5.70 -7.39
N SER A 134 -7.56 -6.13 -7.33
CA SER A 134 -7.09 -7.34 -8.02
C SER A 134 -7.93 -8.57 -7.63
N LEU A 135 -8.17 -8.79 -6.33
CA LEU A 135 -8.99 -9.90 -5.86
C LEU A 135 -10.46 -9.81 -6.34
N THR A 136 -11.00 -8.60 -6.34
CA THR A 136 -12.36 -8.30 -6.83
C THR A 136 -12.49 -8.68 -8.31
N ASP A 137 -11.53 -8.25 -9.11
CA ASP A 137 -11.49 -8.46 -10.55
C ASP A 137 -11.34 -9.95 -10.90
N LEU A 138 -10.48 -10.68 -10.17
CA LEU A 138 -10.26 -12.13 -10.35
C LEU A 138 -11.48 -12.97 -9.96
N CYS A 139 -12.30 -12.48 -9.03
CA CYS A 139 -13.47 -13.18 -8.52
C CYS A 139 -14.78 -12.82 -9.25
N GLY A 140 -14.78 -11.84 -10.15
CA GLY A 140 -16.01 -11.28 -10.72
C GLY A 140 -16.96 -10.78 -9.63
N ALA A 141 -16.40 -9.99 -8.71
CA ALA A 141 -17.03 -9.50 -7.48
C ALA A 141 -17.15 -7.98 -7.49
N ILE A 142 -17.53 -7.39 -6.36
CA ILE A 142 -17.50 -5.93 -6.13
C ILE A 142 -16.70 -5.59 -4.86
N SER A 143 -16.18 -4.38 -4.79
CA SER A 143 -15.48 -3.87 -3.60
C SER A 143 -15.63 -2.37 -3.44
N HIS A 144 -15.57 -1.89 -2.21
CA HIS A 144 -15.58 -0.45 -1.90
C HIS A 144 -14.15 0.16 -1.96
N THR A 145 -13.91 1.34 -1.39
CA THR A 145 -12.55 1.92 -1.23
C THR A 145 -11.84 1.36 0.02
N TRP A 146 -12.26 1.79 1.21
CA TRP A 146 -11.86 1.31 2.54
C TRP A 146 -12.87 1.81 3.57
N LYS A 147 -12.90 1.19 4.75
CA LYS A 147 -13.63 1.74 5.90
C LYS A 147 -12.99 3.04 6.37
N ILE A 148 -13.81 4.07 6.57
CA ILE A 148 -13.35 5.37 7.05
C ILE A 148 -13.17 5.32 8.57
N GLY A 149 -11.97 5.71 9.00
CA GLY A 149 -11.61 5.93 10.39
C GLY A 149 -11.90 7.36 10.87
N PRO A 150 -11.48 7.68 12.10
CA PRO A 150 -11.85 8.94 12.76
C PRO A 150 -11.39 10.21 12.03
N GLY A 151 -10.23 10.17 11.35
CA GLY A 151 -9.68 11.30 10.60
C GLY A 151 -10.22 11.49 9.18
N GLY A 152 -11.22 10.69 8.77
CA GLY A 152 -11.77 10.73 7.41
C GLY A 152 -11.00 9.91 6.37
N GLY A 153 -9.78 9.46 6.69
CA GLY A 153 -9.01 8.46 5.96
C GLY A 153 -9.32 7.02 6.39
N PRO A 154 -8.48 6.04 6.03
CA PRO A 154 -8.63 4.66 6.49
C PRO A 154 -8.45 4.52 8.02
N ASN A 155 -8.91 3.40 8.59
CA ASN A 155 -8.60 3.09 9.99
C ASN A 155 -7.08 2.93 10.21
N PRO A 156 -6.52 3.44 11.32
CA PRO A 156 -5.12 3.23 11.67
C PRO A 156 -4.76 1.75 11.80
N VAL A 157 -3.69 1.33 11.09
CA VAL A 157 -3.09 0.01 11.23
C VAL A 157 -1.93 0.12 12.20
N TRP A 158 -2.16 -0.27 13.44
CA TRP A 158 -1.22 -0.03 14.53
C TRP A 158 0.02 -0.92 14.46
N GLY A 159 1.19 -0.31 14.44
CA GLY A 159 2.45 -1.03 14.31
C GLY A 159 2.70 -2.00 15.46
N THR A 160 3.24 -3.16 15.10
CA THR A 160 3.83 -4.20 15.97
C THR A 160 5.19 -4.58 15.40
N PRO A 161 6.19 -5.04 16.17
CA PRO A 161 7.50 -5.38 15.60
C PRO A 161 7.45 -6.34 14.40
N ASP A 162 6.52 -7.29 14.37
CA ASP A 162 6.32 -8.25 13.28
C ASP A 162 5.41 -7.75 12.14
N PHE A 163 5.00 -6.48 12.15
CA PHE A 163 4.03 -5.89 11.23
C PHE A 163 4.24 -6.26 9.76
N LEU A 164 5.48 -6.15 9.25
CA LEU A 164 5.78 -6.41 7.84
C LEU A 164 5.52 -7.88 7.49
N VAL A 165 5.97 -8.80 8.34
CA VAL A 165 5.81 -10.25 8.14
C VAL A 165 4.32 -10.61 8.17
N SER A 166 3.61 -10.12 9.18
CA SER A 166 2.18 -10.37 9.36
C SER A 166 1.34 -9.81 8.20
N SER A 167 1.72 -8.67 7.63
CA SER A 167 1.03 -8.09 6.46
C SER A 167 1.29 -8.87 5.16
N ILE A 168 2.51 -9.39 4.98
CA ILE A 168 2.85 -10.29 3.87
C ILE A 168 2.04 -11.59 3.96
N ASP A 169 2.03 -12.23 5.13
CA ASP A 169 1.30 -13.47 5.38
C ASP A 169 -0.21 -13.29 5.18
N LYS A 170 -0.75 -12.14 5.62
CA LYS A 170 -2.15 -11.77 5.40
C LYS A 170 -2.49 -11.68 3.90
N THR A 171 -1.63 -11.02 3.12
CA THR A 171 -1.79 -10.91 1.65
C THR A 171 -1.84 -12.29 1.00
N ILE A 172 -0.86 -13.14 1.30
CA ILE A 172 -0.74 -14.47 0.69
C ILE A 172 -1.90 -15.38 1.10
N SER A 173 -2.29 -15.34 2.37
CA SER A 173 -3.43 -16.11 2.88
C SER A 173 -4.72 -15.70 2.18
N LEU A 174 -4.96 -14.39 2.01
CA LEU A 174 -6.14 -13.87 1.35
C LEU A 174 -6.28 -14.40 -0.09
N TYR A 175 -5.22 -14.35 -0.89
CA TYR A 175 -5.26 -14.90 -2.26
C TYR A 175 -5.44 -16.42 -2.26
N ASN A 176 -4.71 -17.13 -1.40
CA ASN A 176 -4.78 -18.59 -1.30
C ASN A 176 -6.17 -19.09 -0.91
N GLU A 177 -6.84 -18.40 0.01
CA GLU A 177 -8.20 -18.72 0.46
C GLU A 177 -9.24 -18.49 -0.62
N ASN A 178 -9.05 -17.47 -1.46
CA ASN A 178 -10.05 -17.06 -2.45
C ASN A 178 -9.85 -17.65 -3.83
N LEU A 179 -8.59 -17.85 -4.24
CA LEU A 179 -8.23 -18.36 -5.57
C LEU A 179 -7.85 -19.84 -5.53
N GLY A 180 -7.47 -20.36 -4.35
CA GLY A 180 -6.93 -21.71 -4.15
C GLY A 180 -5.41 -21.72 -4.23
N LYS A 181 -4.77 -22.44 -3.30
CA LYS A 181 -3.31 -22.42 -3.01
C LYS A 181 -2.35 -22.74 -4.16
N THR A 182 -2.84 -23.34 -5.24
CA THR A 182 -2.01 -23.79 -6.38
C THR A 182 -2.69 -23.50 -7.72
N THR A 183 -3.71 -22.65 -7.72
CA THR A 183 -4.42 -22.29 -8.95
C THR A 183 -3.46 -21.51 -9.84
N PRO A 184 -3.20 -21.94 -11.10
CA PRO A 184 -2.25 -21.24 -11.95
C PRO A 184 -2.61 -19.76 -12.16
N ILE A 185 -1.62 -18.89 -12.01
CA ILE A 185 -1.73 -17.44 -12.24
C ILE A 185 -0.67 -17.08 -13.27
N GLU A 186 -1.03 -16.44 -14.37
CA GLU A 186 -0.06 -16.14 -15.42
C GLU A 186 0.93 -15.04 -15.00
N THR A 187 0.40 -13.96 -14.42
CA THR A 187 1.15 -12.75 -14.11
C THR A 187 0.91 -12.31 -12.67
N VAL A 188 1.99 -11.95 -11.98
CA VAL A 188 1.97 -11.26 -10.69
C VAL A 188 2.54 -9.85 -10.88
N ILE A 189 1.93 -8.86 -10.23
CA ILE A 189 2.40 -7.49 -10.19
C ILE A 189 2.90 -7.21 -8.77
N ILE A 190 4.18 -6.84 -8.63
CA ILE A 190 4.75 -6.34 -7.38
C ILE A 190 4.74 -4.82 -7.46
N SER A 191 3.99 -4.14 -6.60
CA SER A 191 3.77 -2.69 -6.75
C SER A 191 3.57 -1.94 -5.45
N THR A 192 3.87 -0.64 -5.51
CA THR A 192 3.54 0.38 -4.51
C THR A 192 2.05 0.72 -4.45
N GLY A 193 1.23 0.28 -5.42
CA GLY A 193 -0.21 0.52 -5.41
C GLY A 193 -0.67 1.79 -6.13
N VAL A 194 0.18 2.36 -7.00
CA VAL A 194 -0.16 3.59 -7.75
C VAL A 194 -1.50 3.43 -8.49
N PRO A 195 -2.30 4.49 -8.73
CA PRO A 195 -3.71 4.36 -9.14
C PRO A 195 -4.03 3.55 -10.41
N VAL A 196 -3.06 3.34 -11.29
CA VAL A 196 -3.21 2.51 -12.49
C VAL A 196 -3.16 1.00 -12.22
N ILE A 197 -2.57 0.58 -11.10
CA ILE A 197 -2.35 -0.83 -10.79
C ILE A 197 -3.65 -1.65 -10.79
N PRO A 198 -4.78 -1.17 -10.25
CA PRO A 198 -6.08 -1.82 -10.44
C PRO A 198 -6.38 -2.14 -11.92
N TYR A 199 -6.22 -1.19 -12.83
CA TYR A 199 -6.46 -1.39 -14.28
C TYR A 199 -5.44 -2.32 -14.93
N LEU A 200 -4.16 -2.22 -14.55
CA LEU A 200 -3.13 -3.14 -15.02
C LEU A 200 -3.46 -4.58 -14.58
N SER A 201 -3.85 -4.77 -13.32
CA SER A 201 -4.24 -6.08 -12.79
C SER A 201 -5.50 -6.62 -13.46
N ALA A 202 -6.51 -5.78 -13.71
CA ALA A 202 -7.74 -6.15 -14.36
C ALA A 202 -7.51 -6.61 -15.81
N THR A 203 -6.69 -5.88 -16.56
CA THR A 203 -6.46 -6.15 -17.99
C THR A 203 -5.55 -7.36 -18.22
N LEU A 204 -4.59 -7.61 -17.32
CA LEU A 204 -3.72 -8.79 -17.35
C LEU A 204 -4.28 -10.01 -16.61
N ASN A 205 -5.40 -9.85 -15.89
CA ASN A 205 -5.93 -10.85 -14.98
C ASN A 205 -4.87 -11.34 -13.97
N ALA A 206 -4.21 -10.37 -13.34
CA ALA A 206 -3.03 -10.56 -12.50
C ALA A 206 -3.33 -10.37 -11.02
N VAL A 207 -2.55 -11.07 -10.18
CA VAL A 207 -2.50 -10.82 -8.73
C VAL A 207 -1.57 -9.65 -8.44
N VAL A 208 -1.95 -8.80 -7.49
CA VAL A 208 -1.09 -7.73 -6.96
C VAL A 208 -0.52 -8.13 -5.61
N LEU A 209 0.82 -8.14 -5.50
CA LEU A 209 1.55 -8.30 -4.25
C LEU A 209 2.16 -6.94 -3.84
N PRO A 210 1.87 -6.41 -2.65
CA PRO A 210 2.43 -5.13 -2.21
C PRO A 210 3.95 -5.14 -2.12
N LEU A 211 4.59 -4.09 -2.63
CA LEU A 211 6.02 -3.80 -2.44
C LEU A 211 6.30 -3.20 -1.05
N HIS A 212 5.29 -2.54 -0.49
CA HIS A 212 5.34 -1.88 0.79
C HIS A 212 4.00 -1.98 1.51
N PHE A 213 3.99 -1.65 2.79
CA PHE A 213 2.79 -1.62 3.61
C PHE A 213 2.75 -0.35 4.45
N LEU A 214 1.54 0.11 4.73
CA LEU A 214 1.27 1.28 5.56
C LEU A 214 1.12 0.91 7.03
N VAL A 215 1.80 1.64 7.92
CA VAL A 215 1.68 1.47 9.37
C VAL A 215 1.47 2.79 10.08
N SER A 216 0.61 2.79 11.10
CA SER A 216 0.37 3.89 12.02
C SER A 216 1.12 3.69 13.33
N VAL A 217 1.77 4.76 13.81
CA VAL A 217 2.62 4.76 15.02
C VAL A 217 2.47 6.05 15.81
N ASN A 218 2.89 6.06 17.08
CA ASN A 218 2.97 7.29 17.88
C ASN A 218 4.43 7.72 18.14
N ALA A 219 5.40 6.85 17.88
CA ALA A 219 6.82 7.12 18.06
C ALA A 219 7.69 6.55 16.94
N ILE A 220 8.82 7.22 16.68
CA ILE A 220 9.84 6.83 15.72
C ILE A 220 10.48 5.49 16.13
N LYS A 221 10.65 5.26 17.43
CA LYS A 221 11.13 3.97 17.99
C LYS A 221 10.32 2.75 17.56
N GLU A 222 9.02 2.92 17.30
CA GLU A 222 8.18 1.83 16.81
C GLU A 222 8.65 1.37 15.42
N ILE A 223 8.91 2.32 14.51
CA ILE A 223 9.42 2.02 13.17
C ILE A 223 10.83 1.45 13.21
N GLU A 224 11.71 2.00 14.05
CA GLU A 224 13.05 1.41 14.25
C GLU A 224 12.95 -0.07 14.67
N SER A 225 12.00 -0.40 15.54
CA SER A 225 11.79 -1.78 16.03
C SER A 225 11.21 -2.69 14.95
N ILE A 226 10.26 -2.19 14.13
CA ILE A 226 9.73 -2.91 12.98
C ILE A 226 10.84 -3.22 11.98
N LEU A 227 11.67 -2.25 11.64
CA LEU A 227 12.79 -2.43 10.70
C LEU A 227 13.84 -3.40 11.26
N ASN A 228 14.18 -3.28 12.54
CA ASN A 228 15.13 -4.18 13.20
C ASN A 228 14.61 -5.63 13.20
N TYR A 229 13.34 -5.84 13.58
CA TYR A 229 12.72 -7.16 13.57
C TYR A 229 12.65 -7.72 12.14
N SER A 230 12.22 -6.91 11.17
CA SER A 230 12.14 -7.30 9.76
C SER A 230 13.49 -7.74 9.23
N SER A 231 14.54 -6.94 9.44
CA SER A 231 15.92 -7.27 9.05
C SER A 231 16.42 -8.56 9.71
N ALA A 232 16.20 -8.72 11.02
CA ALA A 232 16.60 -9.92 11.77
C ALA A 232 15.92 -11.20 11.28
N ASN A 233 14.73 -11.08 10.67
CA ASN A 233 13.96 -12.20 10.14
C ASN A 233 14.06 -12.37 8.61
N GLY A 234 14.93 -11.62 7.94
CA GLY A 234 15.19 -11.78 6.50
C GLY A 234 14.25 -10.98 5.58
N TYR A 235 13.66 -9.90 6.09
CA TYR A 235 12.81 -8.96 5.36
C TYR A 235 13.49 -7.59 5.31
N PRO A 236 14.60 -7.44 4.55
CA PRO A 236 15.33 -6.19 4.50
C PRO A 236 14.42 -5.09 3.96
N SER A 237 14.38 -3.96 4.66
CA SER A 237 13.43 -2.88 4.38
C SER A 237 13.95 -1.53 4.81
N TYR A 238 13.39 -0.47 4.27
CA TYR A 238 13.56 0.89 4.77
C TYR A 238 12.18 1.53 4.96
N ALA A 239 12.12 2.63 5.69
CA ALA A 239 10.86 3.32 5.91
C ALA A 239 10.95 4.81 5.68
N THR A 240 9.83 5.36 5.20
CA THR A 240 9.54 6.79 5.20
C THR A 240 8.40 7.01 6.19
N LEU A 241 8.57 7.90 7.16
CA LEU A 241 7.62 8.18 8.23
C LEU A 241 7.26 9.66 8.23
N GLY A 242 5.97 9.99 8.22
CA GLY A 242 5.48 11.36 8.26
C GLY A 242 4.16 11.48 9.01
N TYR A 243 3.38 12.46 8.60
CA TYR A 243 2.00 12.67 9.02
C TYR A 243 1.11 12.69 7.77
N ASP A 244 -0.16 12.31 7.92
CA ASP A 244 -1.16 12.34 6.85
C ASP A 244 -2.39 13.08 7.36
N ALA A 245 -2.89 14.05 6.59
CA ALA A 245 -4.03 14.88 6.99
C ALA A 245 -5.35 14.10 7.14
N SER A 246 -5.41 12.87 6.62
CA SER A 246 -6.55 11.96 6.75
C SER A 246 -6.45 11.02 7.96
N MET A 247 -5.36 11.09 8.72
CA MET A 247 -5.05 10.20 9.84
C MET A 247 -4.83 11.01 11.13
N ASP A 248 -5.87 11.07 11.97
CA ASP A 248 -5.83 11.84 13.21
C ASP A 248 -4.86 11.24 14.26
N ASP A 249 -4.07 12.12 14.89
CA ASP A 249 -3.26 11.85 16.09
C ASP A 249 -2.21 10.70 15.97
N VAL A 250 -1.91 10.24 14.74
CA VAL A 250 -0.92 9.20 14.46
C VAL A 250 0.11 9.62 13.41
N GLY A 251 1.35 9.18 13.58
CA GLY A 251 2.32 9.16 12.50
C GLY A 251 2.03 8.01 11.54
N VAL A 252 2.41 8.19 10.27
CA VAL A 252 2.14 7.22 9.20
C VAL A 252 3.44 6.89 8.47
N ALA A 253 3.73 5.60 8.33
CA ALA A 253 4.95 5.13 7.69
C ALA A 253 4.68 4.12 6.58
N TRP A 254 5.53 4.20 5.55
CA TRP A 254 5.61 3.26 4.45
C TRP A 254 6.84 2.39 4.64
N ILE A 255 6.62 1.10 4.94
CA ILE A 255 7.70 0.12 5.10
C ILE A 255 7.96 -0.53 3.74
N LYS A 256 9.00 -0.05 3.04
CA LYS A 256 9.35 -0.50 1.68
C LYS A 256 10.36 -1.64 1.74
N MET A 257 10.02 -2.76 1.09
CA MET A 257 10.91 -3.92 1.01
C MET A 257 12.10 -3.66 0.06
N LEU A 258 13.28 -4.17 0.42
CA LEU A 258 14.50 -4.09 -0.38
C LEU A 258 14.84 -5.39 -1.12
N ASP A 259 14.21 -6.50 -0.73
CA ASP A 259 14.22 -7.76 -1.46
C ASP A 259 12.83 -8.43 -1.40
N ILE A 260 12.57 -9.39 -2.29
CA ILE A 260 11.30 -10.12 -2.33
C ILE A 260 11.29 -11.20 -1.22
N PRO A 261 10.25 -11.21 -0.38
CA PRO A 261 10.15 -12.11 0.76
C PRO A 261 9.98 -13.57 0.32
N LYS A 262 10.27 -14.52 1.22
CA LYS A 262 10.20 -15.96 0.92
C LYS A 262 8.78 -16.40 0.54
N GLU A 263 7.78 -15.77 1.13
CA GLU A 263 6.36 -16.02 0.92
C GLU A 263 5.95 -15.66 -0.52
N TYR A 264 6.43 -14.54 -1.05
CA TYR A 264 6.15 -14.14 -2.43
C TYR A 264 6.82 -15.09 -3.42
N LYS A 265 8.07 -15.50 -3.16
CA LYS A 265 8.76 -16.52 -3.98
C LYS A 265 8.00 -17.84 -3.98
N GLN A 266 7.52 -18.26 -2.81
CA GLN A 266 6.73 -19.47 -2.67
C GLN A 266 5.41 -19.36 -3.43
N PHE A 267 4.69 -18.25 -3.29
CA PHE A 267 3.47 -17.96 -4.03
C PHE A 267 3.68 -18.00 -5.55
N ILE A 268 4.72 -17.34 -6.07
CA ILE A 268 5.06 -17.34 -7.50
C ILE A 268 5.27 -18.78 -8.01
N ASN A 269 5.95 -19.62 -7.24
CA ASN A 269 6.20 -21.02 -7.61
C ASN A 269 4.93 -21.90 -7.51
N ASP A 270 4.19 -21.81 -6.40
CA ASP A 270 2.99 -22.62 -6.16
C ASP A 270 1.89 -22.35 -7.19
N HIS A 271 1.78 -21.09 -7.63
CA HIS A 271 0.84 -20.66 -8.65
C HIS A 271 1.41 -20.71 -10.07
N GLN A 272 2.61 -21.28 -10.27
CA GLN A 272 3.21 -21.49 -11.59
C GLN A 272 3.28 -20.21 -12.44
N VAL A 273 3.62 -19.11 -11.79
CA VAL A 273 3.64 -17.77 -12.39
C VAL A 273 4.67 -17.70 -13.51
N LYS A 274 4.27 -17.14 -14.65
CA LYS A 274 5.13 -16.99 -15.82
C LYS A 274 5.82 -15.63 -15.86
N ASN A 275 5.12 -14.58 -15.44
CA ASN A 275 5.60 -13.20 -15.52
C ASN A 275 5.46 -12.50 -14.17
N VAL A 276 6.47 -11.73 -13.78
CA VAL A 276 6.40 -10.83 -12.62
C VAL A 276 6.67 -9.42 -13.10
N ILE A 277 5.74 -8.49 -12.90
CA ILE A 277 5.92 -7.07 -13.25
C ILE A 277 6.18 -6.29 -11.97
N ILE A 278 7.33 -5.61 -11.89
CA ILE A 278 7.66 -4.65 -10.84
C ILE A 278 7.19 -3.27 -11.32
N ALA A 279 6.16 -2.70 -10.69
CA ALA A 279 5.45 -1.53 -11.21
C ALA A 279 5.33 -0.37 -10.22
N GLY A 280 5.68 0.84 -10.68
CA GLY A 280 5.65 2.08 -9.89
C GLY A 280 6.17 3.29 -10.67
N VAL A 281 6.73 4.30 -9.99
CA VAL A 281 7.46 5.41 -10.63
C VAL A 281 8.95 5.31 -10.34
N GLY A 282 9.78 5.85 -11.24
CA GLY A 282 11.23 5.80 -11.14
C GLY A 282 11.80 6.60 -9.96
N GLN A 283 13.06 6.31 -9.63
CA GLN A 283 13.78 6.91 -8.50
C GLN A 283 13.85 8.45 -8.56
N ASP A 284 13.89 9.01 -9.77
CA ASP A 284 14.06 10.45 -10.00
C ASP A 284 12.73 11.21 -10.04
N VAL A 285 11.60 10.53 -9.82
CA VAL A 285 10.29 11.17 -9.67
C VAL A 285 10.17 11.71 -8.25
N HIS A 286 10.15 13.03 -8.12
CA HIS A 286 10.04 13.75 -6.85
C HIS A 286 8.71 14.51 -6.78
N SER A 287 7.73 13.97 -6.05
CA SER A 287 6.52 14.71 -5.65
C SER A 287 6.72 15.23 -4.22
N GLU A 288 6.04 14.65 -3.23
CA GLU A 288 6.21 14.98 -1.81
C GLU A 288 7.46 14.29 -1.24
N SER A 289 8.65 14.66 -1.69
CA SER A 289 9.83 13.82 -1.49
C SER A 289 10.89 14.36 -0.51
N PHE A 290 10.67 15.55 0.07
CA PHE A 290 11.62 16.14 1.00
C PHE A 290 11.61 15.40 2.34
N CYS A 291 12.78 14.91 2.75
CA CYS A 291 12.93 14.13 3.97
C CYS A 291 14.25 14.40 4.69
N ARG A 292 14.36 13.89 5.92
CA ARG A 292 15.62 13.84 6.68
C ARG A 292 15.83 12.46 7.25
N LYS A 293 17.02 11.88 7.04
CA LYS A 293 17.36 10.55 7.56
C LYS A 293 17.67 10.60 9.06
N LEU A 294 17.28 9.57 9.81
CA LEU A 294 17.66 9.40 11.21
C LEU A 294 19.16 9.02 11.33
N LYS A 295 19.95 9.77 12.11
CA LYS A 295 21.41 9.57 12.26
C LYS A 295 21.79 8.31 13.05
N ASN A 296 20.88 7.80 13.88
CA ASN A 296 21.16 6.74 14.86
C ASN A 296 20.52 5.39 14.52
N ALA A 297 19.67 5.29 13.49
CA ALA A 297 19.18 4.01 12.99
C ALA A 297 20.39 3.20 12.50
N GLY A 298 20.65 2.08 13.19
CA GLY A 298 21.98 1.49 13.36
C GLY A 298 22.88 1.49 12.12
N GLN A 299 24.05 2.15 12.22
CA GLN A 299 25.32 2.00 11.47
C GLN A 299 25.34 1.61 9.97
N ARG A 300 24.21 1.52 9.28
CA ARG A 300 24.10 1.00 7.91
C ARG A 300 24.20 2.16 6.95
N GLN A 301 25.44 2.48 6.62
CA GLN A 301 25.80 3.53 5.67
C GLN A 301 25.15 3.28 4.30
N GLY A 302 24.72 4.36 3.65
CA GLY A 302 24.10 4.33 2.33
C GLY A 302 22.64 4.80 2.33
N GLU A 303 22.21 5.28 1.17
CA GLU A 303 20.80 5.60 0.91
C GLU A 303 20.02 4.33 0.60
N TYR A 304 18.77 4.24 1.06
CA TYR A 304 17.91 3.06 0.92
C TYR A 304 18.59 1.78 1.43
N SER A 305 19.41 1.88 2.48
CA SER A 305 19.99 0.71 3.13
C SER A 305 18.96 0.06 4.06
N ASP A 306 19.09 -1.25 4.25
CA ASP A 306 18.24 -2.01 5.18
C ASP A 306 18.28 -1.38 6.58
N GLY A 307 17.13 -1.11 7.19
CA GLY A 307 17.00 -0.40 8.46
C GLY A 307 17.05 1.13 8.37
N SER A 308 17.17 1.72 7.18
CA SER A 308 17.11 3.18 7.02
C SER A 308 15.71 3.71 7.34
N LEU A 309 15.65 4.80 8.10
CA LEU A 309 14.43 5.51 8.42
C LEU A 309 14.56 6.99 8.03
N TYR A 310 13.59 7.47 7.25
CA TYR A 310 13.52 8.84 6.76
C TYR A 310 12.25 9.51 7.29
N ILE A 311 12.40 10.70 7.85
CA ILE A 311 11.27 11.53 8.29
C ILE A 311 10.85 12.41 7.12
N LEU A 312 9.60 12.27 6.70
CA LEU A 312 8.97 12.97 5.58
C LEU A 312 8.39 14.32 6.02
N TYR A 313 8.57 15.31 5.16
CA TYR A 313 8.05 16.67 5.33
C TYR A 313 7.26 17.04 4.07
N THR A 314 5.95 16.83 4.11
CA THR A 314 5.05 17.02 2.94
C THR A 314 5.03 18.46 2.45
N GLN A 315 5.34 19.44 3.30
CA GLN A 315 5.47 20.85 2.94
C GLN A 315 6.92 21.37 3.00
N SER A 316 7.88 20.54 2.60
CA SER A 316 9.28 20.93 2.39
C SER A 316 9.98 21.53 3.63
N GLY A 317 9.63 21.07 4.83
CA GLY A 317 10.26 21.47 6.09
C GLY A 317 9.68 22.74 6.69
N SER A 318 8.44 23.08 6.32
CA SER A 318 7.74 24.26 6.83
C SER A 318 7.56 24.22 8.36
N PRO A 319 7.28 25.37 9.01
CA PRO A 319 6.88 25.38 10.42
C PRO A 319 5.66 24.49 10.70
N PHE A 320 4.76 24.35 9.72
CA PHE A 320 3.62 23.45 9.81
C PHE A 320 4.05 21.98 9.84
N ASP A 321 5.02 21.57 9.02
CA ASP A 321 5.57 20.21 9.08
C ASP A 321 6.17 19.92 10.46
N ILE A 322 6.98 20.85 10.98
CA ILE A 322 7.65 20.67 12.27
C ILE A 322 6.62 20.52 13.39
N ALA A 323 5.59 21.37 13.39
CA ALA A 323 4.51 21.31 14.36
C ALA A 323 3.72 20.00 14.25
N SER A 324 3.38 19.57 13.04
CA SER A 324 2.64 18.34 12.77
C SER A 324 3.45 17.11 13.17
N LEU A 325 4.72 17.02 12.77
CA LEU A 325 5.59 15.92 13.18
C LEU A 325 5.74 15.84 14.71
N SER A 326 5.98 16.98 15.37
CA SER A 326 6.12 17.03 16.85
C SER A 326 4.83 16.66 17.58
N SER A 327 3.64 16.94 17.00
CA SER A 327 2.36 16.58 17.61
C SER A 327 2.03 15.09 17.45
N HIS A 328 2.31 14.52 16.27
CA HIS A 328 1.97 13.13 15.95
C HIS A 328 3.01 12.13 16.48
N LEU A 329 4.30 12.49 16.45
CA LEU A 329 5.42 11.63 16.86
C LEU A 329 6.03 12.11 18.18
N LYS A 330 5.79 11.35 19.26
CA LYS A 330 6.06 11.81 20.63
C LYS A 330 7.55 11.96 20.97
N ASP A 331 8.41 11.28 20.23
CA ASP A 331 9.87 11.29 20.37
C ASP A 331 10.57 12.08 19.24
N TYR A 332 9.85 12.80 18.38
CA TYR A 332 10.43 13.54 17.24
C TYR A 332 11.45 14.59 17.68
N ASP A 333 11.13 15.40 18.70
CA ASP A 333 12.01 16.48 19.18
C ASP A 333 13.32 15.96 19.78
N GLU A 334 13.38 14.67 20.14
CA GLU A 334 14.55 14.02 20.73
C GLU A 334 15.51 13.46 19.67
N GLN A 335 15.06 13.38 18.41
CA GLN A 335 15.81 12.71 17.35
C GLN A 335 16.93 13.56 16.77
N LYS A 336 18.00 12.87 16.36
CA LYS A 336 19.10 13.45 15.60
C LYS A 336 18.92 13.12 14.13
N LEU A 337 18.58 14.13 13.33
CA LEU A 337 18.33 13.98 11.90
C LEU A 337 19.50 14.54 11.07
N GLU A 338 19.75 13.92 9.92
CA GLU A 338 20.66 14.40 8.86
C GLU A 338 20.15 15.71 8.23
N GLU A 339 20.96 16.26 7.33
CA GLU A 339 20.53 17.34 6.45
C GLU A 339 19.40 16.86 5.51
N GLY A 340 18.52 17.78 5.12
CA GLY A 340 17.39 17.49 4.26
C GLY A 340 17.79 17.14 2.84
N LYS A 341 17.03 16.24 2.22
CA LYS A 341 17.21 15.81 0.83
C LYS A 341 15.92 15.30 0.21
N PHE A 342 15.93 15.16 -1.11
CA PHE A 342 14.84 14.51 -1.86
C PHE A 342 15.14 13.02 -2.02
N LEU A 343 14.14 12.19 -1.76
CA LEU A 343 14.15 10.77 -2.12
C LEU A 343 13.28 10.52 -3.36
N ALA A 344 13.28 9.29 -3.85
CA ALA A 344 12.20 8.81 -4.70
C ALA A 344 10.85 9.03 -4.01
N ASP A 345 9.81 9.24 -4.81
CA ASP A 345 8.44 9.44 -4.32
C ASP A 345 8.06 8.44 -3.20
N TRP A 346 7.57 8.98 -2.09
CA TRP A 346 7.36 8.19 -0.88
C TRP A 346 6.28 7.14 -1.07
N GLU A 347 5.24 7.44 -1.85
CA GLU A 347 4.14 6.51 -2.08
C GLU A 347 4.50 5.57 -3.22
N SER A 348 4.79 6.13 -4.38
CA SER A 348 4.80 5.41 -5.65
C SER A 348 6.21 4.98 -6.11
N GLY A 349 7.25 5.59 -5.55
CA GLY A 349 8.63 5.46 -6.02
C GLY A 349 9.25 4.09 -5.75
N ILE A 350 9.92 3.56 -6.77
CA ILE A 350 10.75 2.35 -6.71
C ILE A 350 12.17 2.73 -7.12
N VAL A 351 13.15 2.42 -6.27
CA VAL A 351 14.54 2.76 -6.52
C VAL A 351 15.24 1.70 -7.37
N ASP A 352 16.25 2.09 -8.16
CA ASP A 352 16.95 1.18 -9.10
C ASP A 352 17.51 -0.06 -8.41
N ARG A 353 17.98 0.11 -7.17
CA ARG A 353 18.45 -1.00 -6.33
C ARG A 353 17.35 -2.03 -6.05
N GLN A 354 16.12 -1.57 -5.78
CA GLN A 354 14.98 -2.48 -5.56
C GLN A 354 14.68 -3.26 -6.83
N ILE A 355 14.56 -2.57 -7.98
CA ILE A 355 14.34 -3.21 -9.29
C ILE A 355 15.37 -4.30 -9.54
N LYS A 356 16.67 -3.95 -9.48
CA LYS A 356 17.76 -4.89 -9.70
C LYS A 356 17.73 -6.08 -8.74
N THR A 357 17.50 -5.83 -7.46
CA THR A 357 17.50 -6.87 -6.43
C THR A 357 16.32 -7.82 -6.62
N PHE A 358 15.11 -7.26 -6.82
CA PHE A 358 13.90 -8.02 -7.04
C PHE A 358 14.02 -8.91 -8.28
N SER A 359 14.44 -8.34 -9.40
CA SER A 359 14.61 -9.08 -10.66
C SER A 359 15.64 -10.21 -10.53
N THR A 360 16.77 -9.95 -9.86
CA THR A 360 17.79 -10.97 -9.58
C THR A 360 17.22 -12.10 -8.70
N THR A 361 16.47 -11.74 -7.66
CA THR A 361 15.87 -12.70 -6.72
C THR A 361 14.80 -13.55 -7.42
N ILE A 362 13.93 -12.95 -8.25
CA ILE A 362 12.92 -13.67 -9.04
C ILE A 362 13.61 -14.67 -9.98
N HIS A 363 14.59 -14.22 -10.75
CA HIS A 363 15.36 -15.07 -11.68
C HIS A 363 16.01 -16.26 -10.99
N LYS A 364 16.55 -16.05 -9.79
CA LYS A 364 17.30 -17.08 -9.07
C LYS A 364 16.41 -18.13 -8.40
N HIS A 365 15.21 -17.74 -7.98
CA HIS A 365 14.38 -18.55 -7.07
C HIS A 365 13.05 -19.01 -7.67
N THR A 366 12.71 -18.58 -8.89
CA THR A 366 11.46 -18.91 -9.56
C THR A 366 11.70 -19.14 -11.05
N LEU A 367 10.70 -19.69 -11.75
CA LEU A 367 10.72 -19.81 -13.22
C LEU A 367 10.11 -18.61 -13.95
N ALA A 368 9.61 -17.62 -13.19
CA ALA A 368 8.97 -16.46 -13.75
C ALA A 368 9.98 -15.49 -14.36
N LYS A 369 9.56 -14.80 -15.42
CA LYS A 369 10.34 -13.72 -16.05
C LYS A 369 9.99 -12.39 -15.38
N PRO A 370 10.96 -11.69 -14.77
CA PRO A 370 10.74 -10.36 -14.25
C PRO A 370 10.74 -9.31 -15.37
N TYR A 371 9.86 -8.33 -15.20
CA TYR A 371 9.76 -7.14 -16.02
C TYR A 371 9.66 -5.93 -15.09
N THR A 372 10.15 -4.79 -15.54
CA THR A 372 9.91 -3.50 -14.88
C THR A 372 8.99 -2.65 -15.73
N LEU A 373 7.94 -2.09 -15.12
CA LEU A 373 7.00 -1.17 -15.74
C LEU A 373 6.95 0.12 -14.93
N ILE A 374 7.64 1.17 -15.40
CA ILE A 374 7.74 2.44 -14.65
C ILE A 374 7.52 3.66 -15.53
N ALA A 375 7.06 4.74 -14.91
CA ALA A 375 7.27 6.09 -15.42
C ALA A 375 8.57 6.65 -14.84
N PRO A 376 9.64 6.85 -15.63
CA PRO A 376 10.96 7.19 -15.10
C PRO A 376 11.05 8.65 -14.60
N SER A 377 10.21 9.56 -15.13
CA SER A 377 10.38 11.00 -14.94
C SER A 377 9.13 11.77 -14.53
N ASP A 378 7.93 11.23 -14.72
CA ASP A 378 6.68 11.93 -14.39
C ASP A 378 5.58 10.93 -14.01
N MET A 379 5.05 11.08 -12.79
CA MET A 379 3.96 10.27 -12.27
C MET A 379 2.69 10.36 -13.13
N GLY A 380 2.43 11.50 -13.80
CA GLY A 380 1.29 11.69 -14.68
C GLY A 380 1.23 10.67 -15.82
N HIS A 381 2.37 10.17 -16.29
CA HIS A 381 2.39 9.08 -17.27
C HIS A 381 1.76 7.79 -16.73
N MET A 382 1.97 7.46 -15.46
CA MET A 382 1.34 6.28 -14.84
C MET A 382 -0.18 6.41 -14.79
N TYR A 383 -0.70 7.61 -14.48
CA TYR A 383 -2.14 7.87 -14.48
C TYR A 383 -2.75 7.68 -15.87
N ASN A 384 -2.05 8.18 -16.90
CA ASN A 384 -2.48 8.08 -18.29
C ASN A 384 -2.40 6.65 -18.86
N LEU A 385 -1.53 5.80 -18.32
CA LEU A 385 -1.39 4.41 -18.77
C LEU A 385 -2.71 3.61 -18.64
N ALA A 386 -3.55 3.91 -17.64
CA ALA A 386 -4.85 3.27 -17.46
C ALA A 386 -5.74 3.38 -18.71
N VAL A 387 -5.66 4.50 -19.43
CA VAL A 387 -6.44 4.76 -20.66
C VAL A 387 -6.06 3.76 -21.75
N ASN A 388 -4.78 3.61 -22.03
CA ASN A 388 -4.31 2.73 -23.11
C ASN A 388 -4.52 1.26 -22.78
N LEU A 389 -4.24 0.86 -21.53
CA LEU A 389 -4.53 -0.49 -21.07
C LEU A 389 -6.01 -0.83 -21.29
N SER A 390 -6.89 0.10 -20.93
CA SER A 390 -8.33 -0.06 -21.11
C SER A 390 -8.70 -0.16 -22.59
N LEU A 391 -8.26 0.78 -23.43
CA LEU A 391 -8.58 0.79 -24.86
C LEU A 391 -8.09 -0.47 -25.59
N ALA A 392 -6.87 -0.92 -25.30
CA ALA A 392 -6.34 -2.16 -25.87
C ALA A 392 -7.13 -3.39 -25.42
N TYR A 393 -7.51 -3.44 -24.13
CA TYR A 393 -8.35 -4.51 -23.60
C TYR A 393 -9.74 -4.52 -24.24
N LEU A 394 -10.38 -3.36 -24.37
CA LEU A 394 -11.68 -3.21 -25.03
C LEU A 394 -11.59 -3.70 -26.48
N LYS A 395 -10.55 -3.26 -27.21
CA LYS A 395 -10.32 -3.67 -28.60
C LYS A 395 -10.10 -5.16 -28.75
N LYS A 396 -9.33 -5.78 -27.85
CA LYS A 396 -9.05 -7.22 -27.87
C LYS A 396 -10.29 -8.09 -27.64
N ASN A 397 -11.28 -7.53 -26.96
CA ASN A 397 -12.51 -8.23 -26.57
C ASN A 397 -13.75 -7.79 -27.38
N ASP A 398 -13.55 -7.04 -28.47
CA ASP A 398 -14.63 -6.49 -29.28
C ASP A 398 -15.68 -5.69 -28.47
N ILE A 399 -15.25 -5.07 -27.37
CA ILE A 399 -16.09 -4.24 -26.51
C ILE A 399 -16.03 -2.80 -27.06
N VAL A 400 -17.19 -2.27 -27.45
CA VAL A 400 -17.27 -0.90 -27.97
C VAL A 400 -17.12 0.11 -26.84
N ALA A 401 -16.22 1.08 -27.00
CA ALA A 401 -16.09 2.19 -26.08
C ALA A 401 -17.42 2.98 -25.95
N ASN A 402 -17.91 3.10 -24.72
CA ASN A 402 -19.24 3.59 -24.38
C ASN A 402 -19.22 4.76 -23.36
N GLY A 403 -18.09 5.44 -23.25
CA GLY A 403 -17.96 6.64 -22.42
C GLY A 403 -16.72 6.64 -21.54
N VAL A 404 -16.65 7.65 -20.67
CA VAL A 404 -15.53 7.86 -19.76
C VAL A 404 -16.05 7.91 -18.32
N VAL A 405 -15.31 7.32 -17.40
CA VAL A 405 -15.54 7.46 -15.96
C VAL A 405 -14.36 8.22 -15.37
N LEU A 406 -14.64 9.39 -14.81
CA LEU A 406 -13.67 10.16 -14.04
C LEU A 406 -13.64 9.56 -12.65
N ASN A 407 -12.53 8.92 -12.31
CA ASN A 407 -12.30 8.31 -11.00
C ASN A 407 -11.30 9.16 -10.23
N GLU A 408 -11.77 9.75 -9.13
CA GLU A 408 -10.88 10.27 -8.09
C GLU A 408 -9.94 9.16 -7.59
N TYR A 409 -8.84 9.57 -6.95
CA TYR A 409 -7.88 8.69 -6.31
C TYR A 409 -8.56 7.56 -5.51
N LEU A 410 -8.24 6.30 -5.87
CA LEU A 410 -8.63 5.06 -5.18
C LEU A 410 -10.14 4.80 -4.99
N ILE A 411 -10.99 5.14 -5.98
CA ILE A 411 -12.44 4.80 -5.94
C ILE A 411 -12.96 4.07 -7.20
N SER A 412 -12.05 3.48 -7.97
CA SER A 412 -12.34 2.82 -9.25
C SER A 412 -12.90 1.39 -9.13
N HIS A 413 -13.53 0.93 -10.21
CA HIS A 413 -14.09 -0.42 -10.38
C HIS A 413 -13.66 -1.06 -11.70
N PRO A 414 -12.36 -1.40 -11.87
CA PRO A 414 -11.77 -1.63 -13.18
C PRO A 414 -12.45 -2.70 -14.04
N LYS A 415 -12.66 -3.93 -13.54
CA LYS A 415 -13.23 -4.99 -14.38
C LYS A 415 -14.67 -4.71 -14.79
N TYR A 416 -15.48 -4.12 -13.91
CA TYR A 416 -16.85 -3.70 -14.23
C TYR A 416 -16.86 -2.55 -15.25
N GLU A 417 -16.02 -1.53 -15.04
CA GLU A 417 -15.91 -0.40 -15.97
C GLU A 417 -15.52 -0.88 -17.38
N LEU A 418 -14.51 -1.76 -17.46
CA LEU A 418 -14.05 -2.35 -18.72
C LEU A 418 -15.12 -3.22 -19.40
N SER A 419 -15.87 -4.04 -18.65
CA SER A 419 -16.94 -4.88 -19.24
C SER A 419 -18.09 -4.06 -19.82
N HIS A 420 -18.22 -2.79 -19.41
CA HIS A 420 -19.22 -1.84 -19.89
C HIS A 420 -18.67 -0.81 -20.89
N GLY A 421 -17.45 -1.02 -21.40
CA GLY A 421 -16.82 -0.15 -22.38
C GLY A 421 -16.45 1.23 -21.83
N LYS A 422 -16.27 1.38 -20.52
CA LYS A 422 -15.91 2.66 -19.88
C LYS A 422 -14.40 2.83 -19.86
N ILE A 423 -13.95 3.99 -20.33
CA ILE A 423 -12.53 4.37 -20.32
C ILE A 423 -12.28 5.18 -19.04
N PRO A 424 -11.27 4.84 -18.23
CA PRO A 424 -11.00 5.56 -16.99
C PRO A 424 -10.23 6.86 -17.26
N LEU A 425 -10.58 7.91 -16.51
CA LEU A 425 -9.74 9.07 -16.28
C LEU A 425 -9.39 9.09 -14.78
N LEU A 426 -8.15 8.77 -14.44
CA LEU A 426 -7.66 8.79 -13.07
C LEU A 426 -7.07 10.17 -12.75
N TYR A 427 -7.34 10.70 -11.57
CA TYR A 427 -6.79 11.99 -11.14
C TYR A 427 -6.75 12.14 -9.62
N TRP A 428 -5.92 13.07 -9.14
CA TRP A 428 -5.84 13.43 -7.72
C TRP A 428 -6.95 14.42 -7.35
N GLN A 429 -7.61 14.26 -6.19
CA GLN A 429 -8.81 15.04 -5.83
C GLN A 429 -8.62 16.57 -5.81
N PHE A 430 -7.39 17.04 -5.61
CA PHE A 430 -7.08 18.47 -5.55
C PHE A 430 -6.56 19.05 -6.88
N THR A 431 -6.48 18.24 -7.94
CA THR A 431 -6.18 18.74 -9.28
C THR A 431 -7.33 19.62 -9.78
N PRO A 432 -7.06 20.84 -10.29
CA PRO A 432 -8.12 21.71 -10.79
C PRO A 432 -8.94 21.08 -11.92
N ALA A 433 -10.24 21.30 -11.94
CA ALA A 433 -11.16 20.73 -12.92
C ALA A 433 -10.70 20.96 -14.37
N ALA A 434 -10.30 22.19 -14.73
CA ALA A 434 -9.79 22.51 -16.07
C ALA A 434 -8.58 21.65 -16.47
N THR A 435 -7.67 21.37 -15.53
CA THR A 435 -6.50 20.50 -15.75
C THR A 435 -6.92 19.05 -15.94
N THR A 436 -7.83 18.56 -15.11
CA THR A 436 -8.38 17.20 -15.25
C THR A 436 -9.08 17.01 -16.61
N ILE A 437 -9.91 17.96 -17.04
CA ILE A 437 -10.62 17.88 -18.32
C ILE A 437 -9.68 18.10 -19.51
N ASN A 438 -8.54 18.79 -19.35
CA ASN A 438 -7.51 18.83 -20.39
C ASN A 438 -7.00 17.42 -20.75
N THR A 439 -6.86 16.52 -19.77
CA THR A 439 -6.48 15.12 -20.04
C THR A 439 -7.53 14.41 -20.89
N LEU A 440 -8.81 14.66 -20.63
CA LEU A 440 -9.90 14.10 -21.44
C LEU A 440 -9.83 14.58 -22.90
N ASP A 441 -9.70 15.89 -23.12
CA ASP A 441 -9.70 16.49 -24.46
C ASP A 441 -8.42 16.18 -25.23
N ASN A 442 -7.26 16.35 -24.60
CA ASN A 442 -5.98 16.33 -25.30
C ASN A 442 -5.38 14.92 -25.41
N TYR A 443 -5.76 14.01 -24.50
CA TYR A 443 -5.17 12.67 -24.45
C TYR A 443 -6.19 11.58 -24.72
N ILE A 444 -7.22 11.45 -23.87
CA ILE A 444 -8.17 10.34 -23.94
C ILE A 444 -8.94 10.35 -25.26
N THR A 445 -9.36 11.52 -25.73
CA THR A 445 -10.06 11.66 -27.01
C THR A 445 -9.20 11.20 -28.19
N ALA A 446 -7.93 11.59 -28.22
CA ALA A 446 -7.00 11.18 -29.26
C ALA A 446 -6.74 9.66 -29.21
N ALA A 447 -6.37 9.13 -28.04
CA ALA A 447 -6.14 7.71 -27.86
C ALA A 447 -7.37 6.87 -28.23
N THR A 448 -8.58 7.33 -27.86
CA THR A 448 -9.82 6.62 -28.23
C THR A 448 -10.02 6.61 -29.74
N ALA A 449 -9.72 7.71 -30.45
CA ALA A 449 -9.89 7.77 -31.90
C ALA A 449 -8.92 6.81 -32.64
N ASP A 450 -7.76 6.51 -32.07
CA ASP A 450 -6.81 5.55 -32.65
C ASP A 450 -7.34 4.11 -32.60
N TYR A 451 -8.05 3.74 -31.53
CA TYR A 451 -8.64 2.40 -31.37
C TYR A 451 -10.05 2.27 -31.95
N PHE A 452 -10.84 3.33 -31.86
CA PHE A 452 -12.28 3.40 -32.20
C PHE A 452 -12.59 4.71 -32.96
N PRO A 453 -12.18 4.82 -34.25
CA PRO A 453 -12.27 6.05 -35.04
C PRO A 453 -13.69 6.54 -35.30
N GLU A 454 -14.69 5.68 -35.13
CA GLU A 454 -16.12 5.99 -35.22
C GLU A 454 -16.70 6.61 -33.95
N ILE A 455 -16.01 6.48 -32.82
CA ILE A 455 -16.51 6.96 -31.53
C ILE A 455 -16.21 8.45 -31.37
N ARG A 456 -17.22 9.19 -30.88
CA ARG A 456 -17.11 10.60 -30.51
C ARG A 456 -17.40 10.74 -29.03
N LEU A 457 -16.38 10.91 -28.20
CA LEU A 457 -16.54 10.93 -26.74
C LEU A 457 -17.47 12.03 -26.23
N LYS A 458 -17.55 13.18 -26.92
CA LYS A 458 -18.48 14.27 -26.58
C LYS A 458 -19.96 13.88 -26.65
N GLU A 459 -20.28 12.84 -27.42
CA GLU A 459 -21.64 12.29 -27.55
C GLU A 459 -21.90 11.13 -26.59
N LYS A 460 -20.85 10.58 -25.97
CA LYS A 460 -20.93 9.47 -25.02
C LYS A 460 -21.17 9.96 -23.60
N ASN A 461 -21.56 9.03 -22.72
CA ASN A 461 -21.78 9.33 -21.31
C ASN A 461 -20.43 9.57 -20.60
N ILE A 462 -20.33 10.66 -19.87
CA ILE A 462 -19.22 10.97 -18.97
C ILE A 462 -19.75 10.87 -17.54
N HIS A 463 -19.25 9.91 -16.77
CA HIS A 463 -19.63 9.75 -15.37
C HIS A 463 -18.56 10.34 -14.45
N ILE A 464 -18.97 11.23 -13.54
CA ILE A 464 -18.10 11.87 -12.57
C ILE A 464 -18.22 11.11 -11.24
N ASN A 465 -17.30 10.16 -11.04
CA ASN A 465 -17.11 9.46 -9.78
C ASN A 465 -16.09 10.25 -8.95
N ALA A 466 -16.56 11.29 -8.27
CA ALA A 466 -15.73 12.21 -7.51
C ALA A 466 -16.45 12.65 -6.23
N ARG A 467 -15.75 12.62 -5.09
CA ARG A 467 -16.26 13.08 -3.81
C ARG A 467 -16.15 14.61 -3.72
N ILE A 468 -15.01 15.15 -4.13
CA ILE A 468 -14.70 16.58 -4.05
C ILE A 468 -14.65 17.19 -5.46
N GLY A 469 -15.07 18.45 -5.60
CA GLY A 469 -14.92 19.21 -6.86
C GLY A 469 -15.78 18.75 -8.04
N LYS A 470 -16.72 17.82 -7.84
CA LYS A 470 -17.53 17.23 -8.93
C LYS A 470 -18.40 18.23 -9.70
N TYR A 471 -18.88 19.28 -9.04
CA TYR A 471 -19.65 20.34 -9.70
C TYR A 471 -18.77 21.21 -10.60
N ASP A 472 -17.53 21.46 -10.20
CA ASP A 472 -16.56 22.18 -11.03
C ASP A 472 -16.17 21.34 -12.24
N LEU A 473 -15.98 20.03 -12.06
CA LEU A 473 -15.77 19.08 -13.17
C LEU A 473 -16.96 19.05 -14.12
N GLU A 474 -18.18 18.99 -13.61
CA GLU A 474 -19.41 18.99 -14.42
C GLU A 474 -19.56 20.29 -15.21
N ASN A 475 -19.33 21.43 -14.57
CA ASN A 475 -19.40 22.75 -15.21
C ASN A 475 -18.35 22.88 -16.31
N GLU A 476 -17.13 22.40 -16.06
CA GLU A 476 -16.05 22.40 -17.05
C GLU A 476 -16.34 21.47 -18.23
N LEU A 477 -16.88 20.28 -17.98
CA LEU A 477 -17.33 19.37 -19.04
C LEU A 477 -18.41 20.03 -19.91
N LYS A 478 -19.41 20.65 -19.28
CA LYS A 478 -20.51 21.34 -19.98
C LYS A 478 -19.99 22.53 -20.79
N SER A 479 -19.06 23.32 -20.25
CA SER A 479 -18.46 24.46 -20.95
C SER A 479 -17.70 24.05 -22.22
N ARG A 480 -17.15 22.83 -22.23
CA ARG A 480 -16.43 22.23 -23.37
C ARG A 480 -17.29 21.39 -24.32
N GLY A 481 -18.60 21.34 -24.09
CA GLY A 481 -19.58 20.70 -24.97
C GLY A 481 -19.81 19.21 -24.73
N TYR A 482 -19.44 18.68 -23.56
CA TYR A 482 -19.88 17.34 -23.13
C TYR A 482 -21.32 17.43 -22.63
N SER A 483 -22.25 16.91 -23.45
CA SER A 483 -23.69 17.06 -23.22
C SER A 483 -24.26 16.00 -22.26
N ASN A 484 -23.66 14.82 -22.22
CA ASN A 484 -24.15 13.66 -21.46
C ASN A 484 -23.30 13.41 -20.22
N THR A 485 -23.48 14.24 -19.19
CA THR A 485 -22.76 14.13 -17.91
C THR A 485 -23.65 13.55 -16.82
N THR A 486 -23.10 12.63 -16.03
CA THR A 486 -23.71 12.10 -14.80
C THR A 486 -22.71 12.17 -13.66
N LYS A 487 -23.16 12.07 -12.41
CA LYS A 487 -22.30 12.16 -11.23
C LYS A 487 -22.85 11.31 -10.09
N ARG A 488 -21.99 10.87 -9.19
CA ARG A 488 -22.39 10.22 -7.93
C ARG A 488 -23.17 11.18 -7.01
N LEU A 489 -23.90 10.62 -6.05
CA LEU A 489 -24.66 11.36 -5.03
C LEU A 489 -23.77 12.23 -4.15
N ASP A 490 -24.34 13.30 -3.59
CA ASP A 490 -23.68 14.21 -2.65
C ASP A 490 -23.51 13.58 -1.28
N HIS A 491 -22.37 13.86 -0.63
CA HIS A 491 -22.08 13.43 0.75
C HIS A 491 -22.14 11.91 0.99
N ILE A 492 -21.97 11.12 -0.08
CA ILE A 492 -21.85 9.66 0.00
C ILE A 492 -20.41 9.28 -0.29
N GLU A 493 -19.83 8.47 0.58
CA GLU A 493 -18.48 7.90 0.46
C GLU A 493 -18.49 6.60 -0.36
N GLU A 494 -17.34 6.19 -0.89
CA GLU A 494 -17.19 4.91 -1.61
C GLU A 494 -17.14 3.73 -0.64
N ILE A 495 -18.16 3.57 0.20
CA ILE A 495 -18.22 2.55 1.26
C ILE A 495 -19.44 1.68 1.06
N TRP A 496 -19.24 0.37 1.18
CA TRP A 496 -20.32 -0.60 1.23
C TRP A 496 -21.13 -0.48 2.54
N ASN A 497 -22.40 -0.05 2.45
CA ASN A 497 -23.35 0.06 3.54
C ASN A 497 -24.82 -0.06 3.08
N MET A 498 -25.27 -1.28 2.75
CA MET A 498 -26.65 -1.53 2.33
C MET A 498 -27.74 -1.14 3.37
N ALA A 499 -27.37 -0.80 4.61
CA ALA A 499 -28.31 -0.35 5.64
C ALA A 499 -28.86 1.06 5.38
N ASP A 500 -28.15 1.89 4.60
CA ASP A 500 -28.59 3.24 4.23
C ASP A 500 -29.29 3.30 2.85
N GLY A 501 -29.33 2.18 2.13
CA GLY A 501 -29.94 2.05 0.81
C GLY A 501 -28.89 1.69 -0.25
N ILE A 502 -29.17 2.04 -1.50
CA ILE A 502 -28.22 1.96 -2.61
C ILE A 502 -27.80 3.39 -2.90
N ASN A 503 -26.67 3.81 -2.34
CA ASN A 503 -26.21 5.19 -2.37
C ASN A 503 -24.76 5.32 -2.89
N ALA A 504 -23.88 4.42 -2.49
CA ALA A 504 -22.48 4.44 -2.89
C ALA A 504 -22.31 3.86 -4.31
N PRO A 505 -21.34 4.32 -5.10
CA PRO A 505 -21.07 3.76 -6.43
C PRO A 505 -20.85 2.25 -6.43
N CYS A 506 -20.11 1.68 -5.48
CA CYS A 506 -19.99 0.23 -5.33
C CYS A 506 -21.34 -0.50 -5.16
N GLU A 507 -22.34 0.13 -4.52
CA GLU A 507 -23.67 -0.44 -4.33
C GLU A 507 -24.52 -0.31 -5.60
N PHE A 508 -24.45 0.81 -6.30
CA PHE A 508 -25.08 0.95 -7.61
C PHE A 508 -24.57 -0.09 -8.61
N ILE A 509 -23.26 -0.34 -8.60
CA ILE A 509 -22.62 -1.35 -9.44
C ILE A 509 -23.06 -2.75 -9.00
N ALA A 510 -23.07 -3.05 -7.70
CA ALA A 510 -23.55 -4.32 -7.20
C ALA A 510 -25.01 -4.58 -7.61
N HIS A 511 -25.87 -3.57 -7.48
CA HIS A 511 -27.26 -3.64 -7.89
C HIS A 511 -27.41 -3.91 -9.40
N ASP A 512 -26.60 -3.24 -10.24
CA ASP A 512 -26.59 -3.48 -11.69
C ASP A 512 -26.18 -4.92 -12.03
N ILE A 513 -25.13 -5.45 -11.39
CA ILE A 513 -24.68 -6.84 -11.55
C ILE A 513 -25.77 -7.82 -11.11
N ILE A 514 -26.43 -7.56 -9.99
CA ILE A 514 -27.50 -8.42 -9.45
C ILE A 514 -28.70 -8.42 -10.41
N CYS A 515 -29.13 -7.26 -10.88
CA CYS A 515 -30.26 -7.10 -11.79
C CYS A 515 -30.00 -7.69 -13.18
N SER A 516 -28.77 -7.59 -13.70
CA SER A 516 -28.36 -8.19 -14.98
C SER A 516 -28.09 -9.70 -14.87
N GLY A 517 -27.86 -10.19 -13.65
CA GLY A 517 -27.63 -11.59 -13.33
C GLY A 517 -26.16 -11.88 -13.03
N ILE A 518 -25.87 -12.23 -11.78
CA ILE A 518 -24.50 -12.48 -11.28
C ILE A 518 -23.77 -13.53 -12.13
N SER A 519 -24.42 -14.64 -12.46
CA SER A 519 -23.81 -15.70 -13.28
C SER A 519 -23.47 -15.19 -14.69
N ALA A 520 -24.35 -14.40 -15.30
CA ALA A 520 -24.10 -13.84 -16.63
C ALA A 520 -22.91 -12.87 -16.62
N TYR A 521 -22.83 -12.00 -15.61
CA TYR A 521 -21.70 -11.10 -15.42
C TYR A 521 -20.37 -11.85 -15.21
N GLN A 522 -20.38 -12.88 -14.36
CA GLN A 522 -19.18 -13.69 -14.10
C GLN A 522 -18.75 -14.51 -15.32
N GLU A 523 -19.70 -15.03 -16.11
CA GLU A 523 -19.43 -15.70 -17.38
C GLU A 523 -18.87 -14.73 -18.42
N GLN A 524 -19.43 -13.51 -18.51
CA GLN A 524 -18.91 -12.44 -19.38
C GLN A 524 -17.45 -12.11 -19.05
N ILE A 525 -17.14 -11.88 -17.77
CA ILE A 525 -15.76 -11.57 -17.37
C ILE A 525 -14.81 -12.72 -17.66
N LYS A 526 -15.22 -13.97 -17.41
CA LYS A 526 -14.41 -15.15 -17.71
C LYS A 526 -14.20 -15.37 -19.20
N ALA A 527 -15.14 -14.94 -20.04
CA ALA A 527 -15.03 -15.02 -21.49
C ALA A 527 -14.06 -13.97 -22.08
N HIS A 528 -13.78 -12.89 -21.35
CA HIS A 528 -12.82 -11.88 -21.81
C HIS A 528 -11.40 -12.44 -21.85
N VAL A 529 -10.71 -12.17 -22.96
CA VAL A 529 -9.30 -12.47 -23.17
C VAL A 529 -8.44 -11.36 -22.55
N SER A 530 -7.59 -11.74 -21.59
CA SER A 530 -6.65 -10.82 -20.95
C SER A 530 -5.56 -10.35 -21.93
N LEU A 531 -5.00 -9.17 -21.68
CA LEU A 531 -3.78 -8.73 -22.34
C LEU A 531 -2.62 -9.67 -21.96
N THR A 532 -1.77 -9.96 -22.93
CA THR A 532 -0.53 -10.72 -22.75
C THR A 532 0.64 -9.77 -22.53
N MET A 533 1.81 -10.30 -22.16
CA MET A 533 3.04 -9.50 -22.12
C MET A 533 3.44 -8.94 -23.49
N GLU A 534 3.08 -9.63 -24.59
CA GLU A 534 3.31 -9.13 -25.95
C GLU A 534 2.38 -7.96 -26.29
N ASP A 535 1.10 -8.05 -25.90
CA ASP A 535 0.17 -6.92 -26.05
C ASP A 535 0.65 -5.71 -25.25
N LEU A 536 1.11 -5.93 -24.01
CA LEU A 536 1.64 -4.87 -23.16
C LEU A 536 2.89 -4.24 -23.77
N ASP A 537 3.84 -5.02 -24.26
CA ASP A 537 5.05 -4.51 -24.92
C ASP A 537 4.73 -3.67 -26.17
N ASN A 538 3.81 -4.16 -27.02
CA ASN A 538 3.35 -3.43 -28.20
C ASN A 538 2.64 -2.12 -27.85
N LEU A 539 1.83 -2.14 -26.79
CA LEU A 539 1.14 -0.96 -26.28
C LEU A 539 2.13 0.06 -25.73
N ILE A 540 3.07 -0.34 -24.87
CA ILE A 540 3.99 0.60 -24.20
C ILE A 540 4.90 1.31 -25.20
N LYS A 541 5.29 0.65 -26.30
CA LYS A 541 6.02 1.31 -27.41
C LYS A 541 5.30 2.51 -28.01
N GLN A 542 3.99 2.63 -27.81
CA GLN A 542 3.14 3.71 -28.31
C GLN A 542 2.73 4.70 -27.21
N VAL A 543 3.03 4.41 -25.93
CA VAL A 543 2.67 5.26 -24.80
C VAL A 543 3.90 6.05 -24.32
N PRO A 544 3.95 7.37 -24.56
CA PRO A 544 5.09 8.19 -24.15
C PRO A 544 5.26 8.20 -22.63
N GLY A 545 6.53 8.16 -22.19
CA GLY A 545 6.89 8.34 -20.79
C GLY A 545 6.66 7.12 -19.90
N ILE A 546 6.32 5.97 -20.47
CA ILE A 546 6.31 4.67 -19.78
C ILE A 546 7.40 3.77 -20.38
N MET A 547 8.07 3.01 -19.53
CA MET A 547 9.04 2.00 -19.91
C MET A 547 8.58 0.63 -19.46
N LEU A 548 8.68 -0.36 -20.35
CA LEU A 548 8.59 -1.78 -20.03
C LEU A 548 9.91 -2.44 -20.41
N ASN A 549 10.65 -2.96 -19.44
CA ASN A 549 11.92 -3.64 -19.68
C ASN A 549 11.85 -5.09 -19.17
N PRO A 550 12.30 -6.09 -19.95
CA PRO A 550 12.68 -7.38 -19.39
C PRO A 550 13.97 -7.21 -18.58
N GLU A 551 13.99 -7.77 -17.37
CA GLU A 551 15.10 -7.61 -16.42
C GLU A 551 16.05 -8.81 -16.35
#